data_AF-A0A518I1T0-F1
#
_entry.id   AF-A0A518I1T0-F1
#
_cell.length_a   1.000
_cell.length_b   1.000
_cell.length_c   1.000
_cell.angle_alpha   90.00
_cell.angle_beta   90.00
_cell.angle_gamma   90.00
#
_symmetry.space_group_name_H-M   'P 1'
#
loop_
_entity.id
_entity.type
_entity.pdbx_description
1 polymer ?
#
loop_
_entity_poly.entity_id
_entity_poly.type
_entity_poly.pdbx_seq_one_letter_code
_entity_poly.pdbx_strand_id
1 'polypeptide(L)'
;MGDHAFGAIRDAIYTHLPNRYLAYHAFSRSDVEDWLDRHQGKTLVELQIEAASTSLERAKRQYELNGNTDADAAIAVYTELLQARLLTRAIQDILGSDDAFSGLAVIVTRVKTVNFKIYGTIPSRSDLDRLHRRLKEELDTYLSLHWDVRLQGSLETIVGLDRYVYREHQEASEQ
;
A
#
# COMPACT_ATOMS: atom_id res chain seq x y z
N MET A 1 22.09 -14.31 9.73
CA MET A 1 21.22 -14.49 8.54
C MET A 1 21.94 -15.01 7.28
N GLY A 2 21.34 -15.92 6.50
CA GLY A 2 21.83 -16.30 5.15
C GLY A 2 21.37 -15.34 4.04
N ASP A 3 22.05 -15.31 2.88
CA ASP A 3 21.79 -14.39 1.76
C ASP A 3 20.32 -14.36 1.30
N HIS A 4 19.71 -15.53 1.18
CA HIS A 4 18.32 -15.67 0.72
C HIS A 4 17.30 -15.06 1.69
N ALA A 5 17.57 -15.14 3.00
CA ALA A 5 16.66 -14.60 4.02
C ALA A 5 16.67 -13.07 4.03
N PHE A 6 17.86 -12.45 3.90
CA PHE A 6 17.96 -10.99 3.79
C PHE A 6 17.26 -10.47 2.53
N GLY A 7 17.46 -11.14 1.38
CA GLY A 7 16.77 -10.80 0.14
C GLY A 7 15.26 -10.80 0.30
N ALA A 8 14.69 -11.85 0.90
CA ALA A 8 13.25 -11.96 1.14
C ALA A 8 12.71 -10.84 2.06
N ILE A 9 13.41 -10.52 3.16
CA ILE A 9 13.00 -9.43 4.06
C ILE A 9 13.05 -8.09 3.33
N ARG A 10 14.14 -7.81 2.62
CA ARG A 10 14.28 -6.59 1.83
C ARG A 10 13.17 -6.47 0.80
N ASP A 11 12.86 -7.53 0.08
CA ASP A 11 11.84 -7.53 -0.98
C ASP A 11 10.43 -7.37 -0.38
N ALA A 12 10.18 -7.94 0.80
CA ALA A 12 8.94 -7.71 1.55
C ALA A 12 8.78 -6.25 2.01
N ILE A 13 9.86 -5.60 2.45
CA ILE A 13 9.82 -4.20 2.91
C ILE A 13 9.74 -3.21 1.73
N TYR A 14 10.59 -3.39 0.72
CA TYR A 14 10.77 -2.40 -0.35
C TYR A 14 10.01 -2.73 -1.63
N THR A 15 9.45 -3.93 -1.78
CA THR A 15 8.69 -4.32 -2.98
C THR A 15 9.55 -4.27 -4.25
N HIS A 16 10.69 -4.98 -4.24
CA HIS A 16 11.59 -5.15 -5.38
C HIS A 16 12.12 -3.83 -5.98
N LEU A 17 12.64 -2.93 -5.13
CA LEU A 17 13.34 -1.75 -5.64
C LEU A 17 14.67 -2.13 -6.32
N PRO A 18 15.08 -1.39 -7.38
CA PRO A 18 16.38 -1.58 -8.01
C PRO A 18 17.55 -1.44 -7.02
N ASN A 19 18.58 -2.29 -7.18
CA ASN A 19 19.76 -2.31 -6.31
C ASN A 19 20.51 -0.95 -6.22
N ARG A 20 20.36 -0.05 -7.20
CA ARG A 20 20.98 1.28 -7.16
C ARG A 20 20.53 2.13 -5.95
N TYR A 21 19.42 1.77 -5.31
CA TYR A 21 18.89 2.50 -4.16
C TYR A 21 19.31 1.91 -2.81
N LEU A 22 20.09 0.82 -2.80
CA LEU A 22 20.51 0.12 -1.57
C LEU A 22 21.22 1.04 -0.57
N ALA A 23 21.99 2.01 -1.05
CA ALA A 23 22.70 2.97 -0.21
C ALA A 23 21.77 3.81 0.69
N TYR A 24 20.49 3.91 0.32
CA TYR A 24 19.49 4.70 1.03
C TYR A 24 18.57 3.84 1.90
N HIS A 25 18.64 2.51 1.83
CA HIS A 25 17.77 1.64 2.63
C HIS A 25 17.95 1.93 4.13
N ALA A 26 16.87 1.78 4.91
CA ALA A 26 16.82 1.99 6.35
C ALA A 26 17.70 1.00 7.13
N PHE A 27 17.86 -0.19 6.56
CA PHE A 27 18.71 -1.26 7.06
C PHE A 27 19.52 -1.87 5.90
N SER A 28 20.56 -2.58 6.28
CA SER A 28 21.48 -3.32 5.43
C SER A 28 21.51 -4.78 5.87
N ARG A 29 22.35 -5.59 5.23
CA ARG A 29 22.52 -7.00 5.62
C ARG A 29 23.08 -7.15 7.03
N SER A 30 23.97 -6.24 7.46
CA SER A 30 24.68 -6.37 8.73
C SER A 30 23.85 -5.98 9.95
N ASP A 31 22.78 -5.22 9.78
CA ASP A 31 21.96 -4.67 10.87
C ASP A 31 20.45 -4.99 10.73
N VAL A 32 20.06 -5.85 9.79
CA VAL A 32 18.65 -6.22 9.58
C VAL A 32 18.04 -6.91 10.79
N GLU A 33 18.80 -7.76 11.50
CA GLU A 33 18.34 -8.46 12.70
C GLU A 33 18.08 -7.44 13.83
N ASP A 34 19.05 -6.58 14.13
CA ASP A 34 18.90 -5.47 15.09
C ASP A 34 17.78 -4.49 14.70
N TRP A 35 17.60 -4.24 13.40
CA TRP A 35 16.50 -3.43 12.91
C TRP A 35 15.17 -4.10 13.19
N LEU A 36 14.99 -5.39 12.86
CA LEU A 36 13.75 -6.12 13.16
C LEU A 36 13.47 -6.19 14.66
N ASP A 37 14.49 -6.39 15.49
CA ASP A 37 14.34 -6.47 16.94
C ASP A 37 13.83 -5.16 17.55
N ARG A 38 14.31 -4.01 17.05
CA ARG A 38 13.80 -2.68 17.46
C ARG A 38 12.36 -2.42 17.02
N HIS A 39 11.82 -3.23 16.11
CA HIS A 39 10.50 -3.06 15.52
C HIS A 39 9.56 -4.23 15.84
N GLN A 40 9.87 -5.02 16.88
CA GLN A 40 8.98 -6.08 17.32
C GLN A 40 7.58 -5.54 17.66
N GLY A 41 6.55 -6.32 17.28
CA GLY A 41 5.14 -5.95 17.46
C GLY A 41 4.56 -5.07 16.35
N LYS A 42 5.37 -4.55 15.43
CA LYS A 42 4.86 -3.82 14.26
C LYS A 42 4.32 -4.77 13.20
N THR A 43 3.22 -4.37 12.59
CA THR A 43 2.68 -4.99 11.38
C THR A 43 3.63 -4.75 10.20
N LEU A 44 3.51 -5.57 9.14
CA LEU A 44 4.32 -5.39 7.94
C LEU A 44 4.16 -4.00 7.32
N VAL A 45 2.95 -3.42 7.31
CA VAL A 45 2.74 -2.09 6.72
C VAL A 45 3.45 -1.00 7.54
N GLU A 46 3.50 -1.12 8.87
CA GLU A 46 4.20 -0.17 9.74
C GLU A 46 5.72 -0.24 9.50
N LEU A 47 6.26 -1.45 9.36
CA LEU A 47 7.66 -1.67 8.98
C LEU A 47 7.97 -1.03 7.62
N GLN A 48 7.07 -1.18 6.64
CA GLN A 48 7.22 -0.61 5.31
C GLN A 48 7.16 0.93 5.33
N ILE A 49 6.26 1.52 6.13
CA ILE A 49 6.17 2.99 6.31
C ILE A 49 7.46 3.53 6.90
N GLU A 50 7.95 2.94 7.99
CA GLU A 50 9.16 3.41 8.67
C GLU A 50 10.42 3.25 7.82
N ALA A 51 10.53 2.12 7.13
CA ALA A 51 11.62 1.88 6.20
C ALA A 51 11.59 2.89 5.05
N ALA A 52 10.44 3.13 4.42
CA ALA A 52 10.30 4.11 3.33
C ALA A 52 10.61 5.54 3.82
N SER A 53 10.08 5.93 4.98
CA SER A 53 10.33 7.25 5.59
C SER A 53 11.81 7.46 5.93
N THR A 54 12.44 6.49 6.58
CA THR A 54 13.88 6.56 6.89
C THR A 54 14.72 6.63 5.63
N SER A 55 14.36 5.86 4.59
CA SER A 55 15.10 5.84 3.33
C SER A 55 14.95 7.14 2.54
N LEU A 56 13.76 7.73 2.57
CA LEU A 56 13.49 9.05 2.01
C LEU A 56 14.36 10.13 2.66
N GLU A 57 14.44 10.14 3.99
CA GLU A 57 15.27 11.11 4.73
C GLU A 57 16.77 10.92 4.44
N ARG A 58 17.25 9.67 4.32
CA ARG A 58 18.63 9.40 3.90
C ARG A 58 18.92 9.94 2.50
N ALA A 59 18.00 9.73 1.54
CA ALA A 59 18.14 10.23 0.18
C ALA A 59 18.11 11.78 0.13
N LYS A 60 17.19 12.43 0.83
CA LYS A 60 17.13 13.90 0.93
C LYS A 60 18.41 14.49 1.48
N ARG A 61 18.92 13.96 2.60
CA ARG A 61 20.20 14.43 3.18
C ARG A 61 21.35 14.27 2.20
N GLN A 62 21.43 13.13 1.49
CA GLN A 62 22.47 12.93 0.49
C GLN A 62 22.38 13.95 -0.64
N TYR A 63 21.17 14.21 -1.15
CA TYR A 63 20.94 15.20 -2.19
C TYR A 63 21.29 16.61 -1.72
N GLU A 64 20.91 16.99 -0.50
CA GLU A 64 21.26 18.30 0.10
C GLU A 64 22.77 18.47 0.28
N LEU A 65 23.49 17.40 0.62
CA LEU A 65 24.93 17.44 0.87
C LEU A 65 25.74 17.61 -0.42
N ASN A 66 25.36 16.95 -1.52
CA ASN A 66 26.21 16.93 -2.72
C ASN A 66 25.48 16.86 -4.07
N GLY A 67 24.16 17.03 -4.11
CA GLY A 67 23.38 17.07 -5.35
C GLY A 67 23.39 15.74 -6.13
N ASN A 68 23.63 14.61 -5.45
CA ASN A 68 23.71 13.31 -6.10
C ASN A 68 22.40 12.97 -6.86
N THR A 69 22.50 12.73 -8.17
CA THR A 69 21.35 12.44 -9.03
C THR A 69 20.65 11.12 -8.70
N ASP A 70 21.37 10.12 -8.19
CA ASP A 70 20.76 8.88 -7.70
C ASP A 70 19.97 9.13 -6.42
N ALA A 71 20.39 10.10 -5.59
CA ALA A 71 19.64 10.51 -4.41
C ALA A 71 18.33 11.21 -4.81
N ASP A 72 18.35 12.10 -5.80
CA ASP A 72 17.13 12.71 -6.37
C ASP A 72 16.16 11.65 -6.91
N ALA A 73 16.66 10.71 -7.70
CA ALA A 73 15.85 9.61 -8.20
C ALA A 73 15.32 8.70 -7.09
N ALA A 74 16.06 8.54 -5.98
CA ALA A 74 15.62 7.80 -4.81
C ALA A 74 14.54 8.54 -4.03
N ILE A 75 14.62 9.88 -3.92
CA ILE A 75 13.60 10.72 -3.27
C ILE A 75 12.24 10.50 -3.91
N ALA A 76 12.17 10.57 -5.25
CA ALA A 76 10.92 10.33 -5.97
C ALA A 76 10.34 8.93 -5.65
N VAL A 77 11.17 7.89 -5.73
CA VAL A 77 10.76 6.50 -5.49
C VAL A 77 10.28 6.28 -4.06
N TYR A 78 11.02 6.76 -3.05
CA TYR A 78 10.62 6.58 -1.65
C TYR A 78 9.43 7.45 -1.26
N THR A 79 9.23 8.59 -1.92
CA THR A 79 8.02 9.40 -1.74
C THR A 79 6.78 8.64 -2.22
N GLU A 80 6.83 8.07 -3.43
CA GLU A 80 5.72 7.26 -3.96
C GLU A 80 5.49 6.00 -3.10
N LEU A 81 6.57 5.34 -2.67
CA LEU A 81 6.47 4.15 -1.81
C LEU A 81 5.84 4.51 -0.46
N LEU A 82 6.30 5.58 0.20
CA LEU A 82 5.76 6.02 1.47
C LEU A 82 4.28 6.38 1.35
N GLN A 83 3.90 7.13 0.32
CA GLN A 83 2.50 7.47 0.05
C GLN A 83 1.65 6.21 -0.14
N ALA A 84 2.12 5.24 -0.92
CA ALA A 84 1.41 3.98 -1.13
C ALA A 84 1.20 3.19 0.18
N ARG A 85 2.19 3.20 1.08
CA ARG A 85 2.12 2.47 2.36
C ARG A 85 1.24 3.18 3.39
N LEU A 86 1.29 4.51 3.46
CA LEU A 86 0.36 5.30 4.28
C LEU A 86 -1.10 5.07 3.86
N LEU A 87 -1.37 5.10 2.55
CA LEU A 87 -2.70 4.78 2.01
C LEU A 87 -3.11 3.32 2.27
N THR A 88 -2.17 2.36 2.14
CA THR A 88 -2.44 0.96 2.51
C THR A 88 -2.89 0.86 3.97
N ARG A 89 -2.19 1.54 4.87
CA ARG A 89 -2.52 1.55 6.29
C ARG A 89 -3.89 2.17 6.54
N ALA A 90 -4.18 3.33 5.93
CA ALA A 90 -5.46 3.99 6.06
C ALA A 90 -6.63 3.10 5.58
N ILE A 91 -6.45 2.40 4.45
CA ILE A 91 -7.45 1.42 3.98
C ILE A 91 -7.59 0.26 4.99
N GLN A 92 -6.48 -0.27 5.52
CA GLN A 92 -6.54 -1.34 6.53
C GLN A 92 -7.25 -0.91 7.80
N ASP A 93 -7.06 0.34 8.25
CA ASP A 93 -7.77 0.88 9.41
C ASP A 93 -9.29 1.00 9.13
N ILE A 94 -9.69 1.41 7.91
CA ILE A 94 -11.10 1.40 7.48
C ILE A 94 -11.66 -0.02 7.50
N LEU A 95 -10.95 -0.99 6.91
CA LEU A 95 -11.38 -2.40 6.89
C LEU A 95 -11.45 -3.02 8.30
N GLY A 96 -10.56 -2.60 9.21
CA GLY A 96 -10.53 -3.08 10.60
C GLY A 96 -11.56 -2.44 11.53
N SER A 97 -12.24 -1.38 11.08
CA SER A 97 -13.18 -0.62 11.91
C SER A 97 -14.63 -1.10 11.84
N ASP A 98 -14.95 -2.04 10.95
CA ASP A 98 -16.30 -2.60 10.76
C ASP A 98 -16.20 -4.11 10.53
N ASP A 99 -16.90 -4.90 11.35
CA ASP A 99 -16.87 -6.36 11.27
C ASP A 99 -17.32 -6.89 9.90
N ALA A 100 -18.17 -6.15 9.18
CA ALA A 100 -18.60 -6.51 7.83
C ALA A 100 -17.44 -6.53 6.82
N PHE A 101 -16.34 -5.84 7.11
CA PHE A 101 -15.18 -5.74 6.22
C PHE A 101 -14.03 -6.69 6.63
N SER A 102 -14.18 -7.42 7.74
CA SER A 102 -13.15 -8.33 8.28
C SER A 102 -12.66 -9.41 7.30
N GLY A 103 -13.49 -9.78 6.31
CA GLY A 103 -13.15 -10.73 5.26
C GLY A 103 -12.39 -10.12 4.06
N LEU A 104 -12.03 -8.84 4.12
CA LEU A 104 -11.36 -8.10 3.06
C LEU A 104 -9.90 -7.81 3.39
N ALA A 105 -9.10 -7.72 2.34
CA ALA A 105 -7.72 -7.30 2.40
C ALA A 105 -7.40 -6.33 1.26
N VAL A 106 -6.32 -5.57 1.43
CA VAL A 106 -5.83 -4.61 0.43
C VAL A 106 -4.39 -4.92 0.06
N ILE A 107 -4.06 -4.81 -1.22
CA ILE A 107 -2.69 -4.83 -1.73
C ILE A 107 -2.42 -3.65 -2.66
N VAL A 108 -1.17 -3.21 -2.69
CA VAL A 108 -0.66 -2.29 -3.72
C VAL A 108 -0.24 -3.09 -4.92
N THR A 109 -0.88 -2.85 -6.07
CA THR A 109 -0.57 -3.52 -7.34
C THR A 109 0.45 -2.73 -8.18
N ARG A 110 0.56 -1.42 -7.96
CA ARG A 110 1.55 -0.55 -8.62
C ARG A 110 1.83 0.68 -7.76
N VAL A 111 3.08 1.15 -7.76
CA VAL A 111 3.54 2.32 -6.97
C VAL A 111 3.55 3.63 -7.78
N LYS A 112 4.08 3.62 -9.03
CA LYS A 112 4.18 4.83 -9.91
C LYS A 112 2.86 5.58 -10.19
N THR A 113 1.76 4.86 -10.19
CA THR A 113 0.39 5.39 -10.07
C THR A 113 -0.23 4.47 -9.05
N VAL A 114 -0.37 4.93 -7.81
CA VAL A 114 -0.70 4.06 -6.70
C VAL A 114 -2.03 3.35 -6.99
N ASN A 115 -1.94 2.07 -7.34
CA ASN A 115 -3.09 1.25 -7.70
C ASN A 115 -3.34 0.27 -6.56
N PHE A 116 -4.53 0.32 -5.99
CA PHE A 116 -4.93 -0.60 -4.94
C PHE A 116 -5.82 -1.69 -5.51
N LYS A 117 -5.73 -2.87 -4.93
CA LYS A 117 -6.73 -3.92 -5.10
C LYS A 117 -7.28 -4.27 -3.73
N ILE A 118 -8.59 -4.09 -3.56
CA ILE A 118 -9.33 -4.65 -2.42
C ILE A 118 -9.93 -5.97 -2.86
N TYR A 119 -9.69 -7.01 -2.08
CA TYR A 119 -10.13 -8.36 -2.40
C TYR A 119 -10.57 -9.12 -1.16
N GLY A 120 -11.36 -10.17 -1.37
CA GLY A 120 -11.84 -11.04 -0.30
C GLY A 120 -13.33 -11.25 -0.38
N THR A 121 -13.96 -11.42 0.78
CA THR A 121 -15.40 -11.70 0.86
C THR A 121 -16.09 -10.64 1.72
N ILE A 122 -17.26 -10.17 1.28
CA ILE A 122 -18.08 -9.19 1.99
C ILE A 122 -19.52 -9.72 2.13
N PRO A 123 -20.25 -9.43 3.22
CA PRO A 123 -21.58 -9.99 3.43
C PRO A 123 -22.61 -9.63 2.35
N SER A 124 -22.65 -8.38 1.91
CA SER A 124 -23.65 -7.92 0.94
C SER A 124 -23.14 -6.82 0.01
N ARG A 125 -23.90 -6.55 -1.06
CA ARG A 125 -23.65 -5.40 -1.94
C ARG A 125 -23.80 -4.06 -1.19
N SER A 126 -24.75 -3.97 -0.26
CA SER A 126 -24.95 -2.77 0.55
C SER A 126 -23.74 -2.47 1.44
N ASP A 127 -23.09 -3.51 1.97
CA ASP A 127 -21.83 -3.36 2.71
C ASP A 127 -20.70 -2.87 1.81
N LEU A 128 -20.65 -3.33 0.55
CA LEU A 128 -19.64 -2.89 -0.40
C LEU A 128 -19.83 -1.41 -0.76
N ASP A 129 -21.06 -0.99 -1.01
CA ASP A 129 -21.38 0.41 -1.32
C ASP A 129 -21.11 1.33 -0.10
N ARG A 130 -21.32 0.82 1.12
CA ARG A 130 -20.94 1.51 2.36
C ARG A 130 -19.42 1.66 2.47
N LEU A 131 -18.66 0.60 2.18
CA LEU A 131 -17.19 0.66 2.14
C LEU A 131 -16.71 1.66 1.09
N HIS A 132 -17.25 1.61 -0.12
CA HIS A 132 -16.91 2.53 -1.21
C HIS A 132 -17.11 4.00 -0.81
N ARG A 133 -18.25 4.29 -0.18
CA ARG A 133 -18.55 5.64 0.31
C ARG A 133 -17.54 6.10 1.36
N ARG A 134 -17.25 5.28 2.37
CA ARG A 134 -16.24 5.60 3.40
C ARG A 134 -14.86 5.84 2.79
N LEU A 135 -14.43 4.98 1.86
CA LEU A 135 -13.14 5.17 1.17
C LEU A 135 -13.07 6.52 0.44
N LYS A 136 -14.16 6.97 -0.18
CA LYS A 136 -14.22 8.28 -0.84
C LYS A 136 -14.25 9.44 0.14
N GLU A 137 -15.00 9.33 1.23
CA GLU A 137 -15.14 10.38 2.25
C GLU A 137 -13.86 10.56 3.07
N GLU A 138 -13.19 9.46 3.44
CA GLU A 138 -12.05 9.51 4.37
C GLU A 138 -10.70 9.73 3.69
N LEU A 139 -10.52 9.28 2.43
CA LEU A 139 -9.21 9.32 1.77
C LEU A 139 -9.04 10.48 0.78
N ASP A 140 -10.10 11.20 0.44
CA ASP A 140 -10.13 12.42 -0.40
C ASP A 140 -9.20 12.38 -1.64
N THR A 141 -8.96 11.18 -2.19
CA THR A 141 -8.03 10.96 -3.29
C THR A 141 -8.69 10.16 -4.40
N TYR A 142 -8.35 10.52 -5.64
CA TYR A 142 -8.57 9.69 -6.82
C TYR A 142 -7.69 8.43 -6.75
N LEU A 143 -8.07 7.51 -5.86
CA LEU A 143 -7.46 6.21 -5.76
C LEU A 143 -7.82 5.41 -7.01
N SER A 144 -6.80 4.95 -7.71
CA SER A 144 -7.00 3.93 -8.74
C SER A 144 -7.23 2.60 -8.02
N LEU A 145 -8.49 2.35 -7.69
CA LEU A 145 -8.93 1.19 -6.94
C LEU A 145 -9.50 0.12 -7.87
N HIS A 146 -9.08 -1.12 -7.65
CA HIS A 146 -9.61 -2.32 -8.29
C HIS A 146 -10.32 -3.18 -7.25
N TRP A 147 -11.52 -3.62 -7.57
CA TRP A 147 -12.33 -4.54 -6.76
C TRP A 147 -12.13 -5.97 -7.24
N ASP A 148 -12.02 -6.91 -6.31
CA ASP A 148 -12.08 -8.35 -6.54
C ASP A 148 -12.71 -9.03 -5.32
N VAL A 149 -14.02 -8.76 -5.16
CA VAL A 149 -14.76 -9.06 -3.95
C VAL A 149 -15.88 -10.04 -4.24
N ARG A 150 -16.00 -11.09 -3.44
CA ARG A 150 -17.11 -12.05 -3.48
C ARG A 150 -18.17 -11.69 -2.46
N LEU A 151 -19.45 -11.81 -2.83
CA LEU A 151 -20.55 -11.67 -1.88
C LEU A 151 -20.75 -12.99 -1.10
N GLN A 152 -20.89 -12.91 0.23
CA GLN A 152 -21.12 -14.11 1.06
C GLN A 152 -22.43 -14.79 0.67
N GLY A 153 -22.42 -16.13 0.61
CA GLY A 153 -23.60 -16.92 0.25
C GLY A 153 -24.02 -16.80 -1.22
N SER A 154 -23.26 -16.10 -2.06
CA SER A 154 -23.52 -15.93 -3.49
C SER A 154 -22.34 -16.41 -4.34
N LEU A 155 -22.61 -16.76 -5.60
CA LEU A 155 -21.59 -16.99 -6.62
C LEU A 155 -21.12 -15.67 -7.27
N GLU A 156 -21.78 -14.55 -6.94
CA GLU A 156 -21.44 -13.23 -7.45
C GLU A 156 -20.06 -12.77 -6.99
N THR A 157 -19.25 -12.32 -7.96
CA THR A 157 -17.95 -11.69 -7.71
C THR A 157 -17.90 -10.37 -8.45
N ILE A 158 -17.56 -9.31 -7.73
CA ILE A 158 -17.45 -7.95 -8.23
C ILE A 158 -15.98 -7.71 -8.56
N VAL A 159 -15.69 -7.66 -9.85
CA VAL A 159 -14.33 -7.52 -10.38
C VAL A 159 -14.25 -6.32 -11.31
N GLY A 160 -13.31 -5.41 -11.06
CA GLY A 160 -13.01 -4.32 -11.99
C GLY A 160 -12.53 -3.05 -11.32
N LEU A 161 -12.16 -2.06 -12.14
CA LEU A 161 -11.80 -0.74 -11.63
C LEU A 161 -13.02 -0.05 -11.03
N ASP A 162 -12.80 0.73 -9.96
CA ASP A 162 -13.81 1.47 -9.22
C ASP A 162 -14.77 2.25 -10.13
N ARG A 163 -14.20 3.01 -11.06
CA ARG A 163 -14.93 3.80 -12.05
C ARG A 163 -15.85 2.99 -12.97
N TYR A 164 -15.65 1.68 -13.10
CA TYR A 164 -16.48 0.79 -13.92
C TYR A 164 -17.52 0.08 -13.06
N VAL A 165 -17.14 -0.37 -11.87
CA VAL A 165 -18.05 -0.99 -10.88
C VAL A 165 -19.14 0.00 -10.45
N TYR A 166 -18.80 1.29 -10.35
CA TYR A 166 -19.69 2.35 -9.88
C TYR A 166 -20.10 3.34 -10.99
N ARG A 167 -19.83 3.04 -12.27
CA ARG A 167 -20.22 3.90 -13.41
C ARG A 167 -21.72 3.94 -13.64
N GLU A 168 -22.46 2.92 -13.21
CA GLU A 168 -23.88 2.72 -13.55
C GLU A 168 -24.87 3.38 -12.59
N HIS A 169 -24.44 4.22 -11.65
CA HIS A 169 -25.37 4.95 -10.75
C HIS A 169 -25.63 6.42 -11.12
N GLN A 170 -24.88 7.01 -12.07
CA GLN A 170 -25.13 8.38 -12.53
C GLN A 170 -26.07 8.44 -13.74
N GLU A 171 -26.05 7.47 -14.65
CA GLU A 171 -26.88 7.50 -15.86
C GLU A 171 -28.34 7.04 -15.63
N ALA A 172 -28.63 6.36 -14.51
CA ALA A 172 -29.99 5.94 -14.13
C ALA A 172 -30.76 6.97 -13.28
N SER A 173 -30.11 8.07 -12.88
CA SER A 173 -30.76 9.17 -12.14
C SER A 173 -31.09 10.37 -13.04
N GLU A 174 -30.74 10.29 -14.33
CA GLU A 174 -30.94 11.33 -15.35
C GLU A 174 -31.91 10.89 -16.48
N GLN A 175 -32.63 9.78 -16.30
CA GLN A 175 -33.75 9.34 -17.15
C GLN A 175 -35.02 9.20 -16.32
#